data_AF-A0A2E2RK93-F1
#
_entry.id   AF-A0A2E2RK93-F1
#
_cell.length_a   1.000
_cell.length_b   1.000
_cell.length_c   1.000
_cell.angle_alpha   90.00
_cell.angle_beta   90.00
_cell.angle_gamma   90.00
#
_symmetry.space_group_name_H-M   'P 1'
#
loop_
_entity.id
_entity.type
_entity.pdbx_description
1 polymer ?
#
loop_
_entity_poly.entity_id
_entity_poly.type
_entity_poly.pdbx_seq_one_letter_code
_entity_poly.pdbx_strand_id
1 'polypeptide(L)'
;MRHKDTVALYDYWNEMRGDAPAPLRSRIAPAGLGQLLPSVMLLDKTDADDFIFRIAGSRLCSLRCGELKTKPFASIFMPEDRQGLTRIINSVDRGNSVVILDTLAKRPGGSGVSFEIGLFPLDGGPTRIIGVGSAFSSPEWLGMIPAMLELRGVRHMNPDAGLAFLQNRPSIPILRRRNDTDDRIQNRLHVIDGNGKLGPARAIRAFRIVDGGKK
;
A
#
# COMPACT_ATOMS: atom_id res chain seq x y z
N MET A 1 2.33 -5.84 0.07
CA MET A 1 0.88 -5.61 -0.03
C MET A 1 0.34 -6.48 -1.16
N ARG A 2 -0.84 -7.10 -1.03
CA ARG A 2 -1.41 -7.99 -2.07
C ARG A 2 -2.74 -7.48 -2.61
N HIS A 3 -3.50 -6.73 -1.79
CA HIS A 3 -4.77 -6.16 -2.19
C HIS A 3 -4.57 -4.77 -2.82
N LYS A 4 -5.28 -4.51 -3.92
CA LYS A 4 -5.19 -3.24 -4.66
C LYS A 4 -5.54 -2.03 -3.80
N ASP A 5 -6.52 -2.14 -2.90
CA ASP A 5 -6.93 -1.04 -2.01
C ASP A 5 -5.82 -0.67 -1.02
N THR A 6 -5.07 -1.66 -0.55
CA THR A 6 -3.93 -1.46 0.36
C THR A 6 -2.77 -0.78 -0.35
N VAL A 7 -2.49 -1.17 -1.59
CA VAL A 7 -1.51 -0.47 -2.44
C VAL A 7 -1.94 0.98 -2.70
N ALA A 8 -3.20 1.18 -3.10
CA ALA A 8 -3.72 2.52 -3.38
C ALA A 8 -3.70 3.44 -2.14
N LEU A 9 -4.03 2.92 -0.95
CA LEU A 9 -3.91 3.71 0.28
C LEU A 9 -2.44 4.02 0.61
N TYR A 10 -1.52 3.07 0.39
CA TYR A 10 -0.09 3.32 0.59
C TYR A 10 0.42 4.44 -0.32
N ASP A 11 0.07 4.40 -1.61
CA ASP A 11 0.52 5.41 -2.58
C ASP A 11 0.02 6.81 -2.17
N TYR A 12 -1.27 6.93 -1.85
CA TYR A 12 -1.86 8.18 -1.36
C TYR A 12 -1.22 8.65 -0.04
N TRP A 13 -1.06 7.75 0.93
CA TRP A 13 -0.42 8.06 2.22
C TRP A 13 1.02 8.55 2.02
N ASN A 14 1.77 7.89 1.13
CA ASN A 14 3.15 8.22 0.82
C ASN A 14 3.27 9.57 0.08
N GLU A 15 2.32 9.89 -0.80
CA GLU A 15 2.24 11.22 -1.42
C GLU A 15 1.99 12.31 -0.36
N MET A 16 1.04 12.10 0.55
CA MET A 16 0.68 13.10 1.56
C MET A 16 1.80 13.36 2.59
N ARG A 17 2.60 12.34 2.90
CA ARG A 17 3.71 12.48 3.87
C ARG A 17 4.88 13.27 3.29
N GLY A 18 5.14 13.16 1.98
CA GLY A 18 6.35 13.70 1.37
C GLY A 18 7.60 13.13 2.05
N ASP A 19 8.48 14.02 2.54
CA ASP A 19 9.69 13.63 3.27
C ASP A 19 9.46 13.39 4.78
N ALA A 20 8.25 13.65 5.28
CA ALA A 20 7.94 13.42 6.69
C ALA A 20 7.81 11.90 6.98
N PRO A 21 8.06 11.49 8.23
CA PRO A 21 7.82 10.11 8.65
C PRO A 21 6.35 9.70 8.41
N ALA A 22 5.41 10.55 8.82
CA ALA A 22 3.97 10.37 8.61
C ALA A 22 3.33 11.68 8.15
N PRO A 23 2.23 11.63 7.38
CA PRO A 23 1.47 12.82 7.06
C PRO A 23 0.71 13.32 8.29
N LEU A 24 0.58 14.64 8.40
CA LEU A 24 -0.36 15.23 9.33
C LEU A 24 -1.78 14.76 9.01
N ARG A 25 -2.59 14.46 10.03
CA ARG A 25 -3.99 14.10 9.85
C ARG A 25 -4.75 15.15 9.03
N SER A 26 -4.44 16.43 9.19
CA SER A 26 -5.08 17.53 8.45
C SER A 26 -4.82 17.49 6.93
N ARG A 27 -3.76 16.83 6.46
CA ARG A 27 -3.48 16.64 5.03
C ARG A 27 -4.34 15.55 4.39
N ILE A 28 -4.90 14.65 5.20
CA ILE A 28 -5.75 13.56 4.72
C ILE A 28 -7.15 14.09 4.42
N ALA A 29 -7.42 14.35 3.14
CA ALA A 29 -8.73 14.77 2.64
C ALA A 29 -9.58 13.56 2.18
N PRO A 30 -10.86 13.45 2.57
CA PRO A 30 -11.74 12.37 2.11
C PRO A 30 -11.87 12.29 0.59
N ALA A 31 -11.88 13.43 -0.10
CA ALA A 31 -11.97 13.49 -1.56
C ALA A 31 -10.78 12.79 -2.25
N GLY A 32 -9.58 12.85 -1.66
CA GLY A 32 -8.39 12.18 -2.18
C GLY A 32 -8.43 10.65 -2.07
N LEU A 33 -9.26 10.10 -1.18
CA LEU A 33 -9.42 8.65 -1.01
C LEU A 33 -10.38 8.03 -2.03
N GLY A 34 -11.33 8.82 -2.56
CA GLY A 34 -12.26 8.41 -3.61
C GLY A 34 -12.93 7.06 -3.34
N GLN A 35 -12.66 6.08 -4.22
CA GLN A 35 -13.25 4.73 -4.16
C GLN A 35 -12.79 3.90 -2.94
N LEU A 36 -11.76 4.32 -2.21
CA LEU A 36 -11.30 3.64 -1.00
C LEU A 36 -12.19 3.92 0.21
N LEU A 37 -12.97 5.02 0.20
CA LEU A 37 -13.76 5.47 1.36
C LEU A 37 -14.59 4.37 2.03
N PRO A 38 -15.27 3.46 1.31
CA PRO A 38 -16.02 2.37 1.93
C PRO A 38 -15.16 1.38 2.73
N SER A 39 -13.87 1.26 2.42
CA SER A 39 -12.94 0.31 3.04
C SER A 39 -11.98 0.98 4.04
N VAL A 40 -12.01 2.30 4.18
CA VAL A 40 -11.09 3.08 5.04
C VAL A 40 -11.56 3.11 6.48
N MET A 41 -10.61 3.09 7.42
CA MET A 41 -10.82 3.36 8.84
C MET A 41 -9.88 4.46 9.32
N LEU A 42 -10.34 5.21 10.33
CA LEU A 42 -9.51 6.13 11.10
C LEU A 42 -9.55 5.70 12.56
N LEU A 43 -8.38 5.57 13.17
CA LEU A 43 -8.27 5.10 14.55
C LEU A 43 -7.75 6.23 15.44
N ASP A 44 -8.52 6.52 16.49
CA ASP A 44 -8.11 7.41 17.56
C ASP A 44 -7.39 6.60 18.63
N LYS A 45 -6.29 7.16 19.14
CA LYS A 45 -5.56 6.63 20.28
C LYS A 45 -6.26 7.05 21.57
N THR A 46 -6.41 6.12 22.50
CA THR A 46 -6.94 6.39 23.84
C THR A 46 -5.80 6.61 24.84
N ASP A 47 -6.14 7.12 26.03
CA ASP A 47 -5.18 7.31 27.12
C ASP A 47 -4.56 6.00 27.63
N ALA A 48 -5.22 4.86 27.37
CA ALA A 48 -4.76 3.53 27.74
C ALA A 48 -3.85 2.87 26.69
N ASP A 49 -3.37 3.63 25.68
CA ASP A 49 -2.56 3.12 24.55
C ASP A 49 -3.31 2.08 23.70
N ASP A 50 -4.65 2.09 23.78
CA ASP A 50 -5.56 1.35 22.92
C ASP A 50 -6.02 2.24 21.75
N PHE A 51 -6.68 1.61 20.78
CA PHE A 51 -7.18 2.29 19.59
C PHE A 51 -8.66 1.99 19.38
N ILE A 52 -9.43 3.03 19.10
CA ILE A 52 -10.86 2.96 18.79
C ILE A 52 -11.13 3.49 17.39
N PHE A 53 -12.16 2.97 16.74
CA PHE A 53 -12.60 3.53 15.46
C PHE A 53 -13.19 4.93 15.67
N ARG A 54 -12.53 5.95 15.13
CA ARG A 54 -13.16 7.26 14.94
C ARG A 54 -14.18 7.21 13.82
N ILE A 55 -13.80 6.56 12.72
CA ILE A 55 -14.62 6.33 11.52
C ILE A 55 -14.28 4.95 10.98
N ALA A 56 -15.28 4.25 10.46
CA ALA A 56 -15.13 3.06 9.65
C ALA A 56 -16.02 3.17 8.42
N GLY A 57 -15.46 2.87 7.25
CA GLY A 57 -16.19 2.81 6.00
C GLY A 57 -17.24 1.68 6.01
N SER A 58 -18.25 1.82 5.16
CA SER A 58 -19.40 0.91 5.12
C SER A 58 -19.02 -0.55 4.89
N ARG A 59 -17.99 -0.84 4.08
CA ARG A 59 -17.50 -2.20 3.82
C ARG A 59 -16.87 -2.84 5.04
N LEU A 60 -16.24 -2.05 5.91
CA LEU A 60 -15.76 -2.52 7.21
C LEU A 60 -16.92 -2.77 8.17
N CYS A 61 -17.90 -1.87 8.21
CA CYS A 61 -19.10 -2.07 9.03
C CYS A 61 -19.88 -3.34 8.61
N SER A 62 -19.89 -3.69 7.32
CA SER A 62 -20.47 -4.96 6.84
C SER A 62 -19.81 -6.20 7.44
N LEU A 63 -18.54 -6.14 7.86
CA LEU A 63 -17.86 -7.27 8.52
C LEU A 63 -18.54 -7.65 9.83
N ARG A 64 -19.01 -6.66 10.60
CA ARG A 64 -19.67 -6.85 11.90
C ARG A 64 -21.18 -6.73 11.85
N CYS A 65 -21.76 -6.55 10.66
CA CYS A 65 -23.17 -6.24 10.45
C CYS A 65 -23.65 -5.08 11.35
N GLY A 66 -22.79 -4.07 11.55
CA GLY A 66 -23.06 -2.99 12.50
C GLY A 66 -22.01 -1.89 12.46
N GLU A 67 -22.34 -0.75 13.08
CA GLU A 67 -21.45 0.39 13.15
C GLU A 67 -20.25 0.10 14.05
N LEU A 68 -19.05 0.39 13.54
CA LEU A 68 -17.80 0.20 14.27
C LEU A 68 -17.34 1.45 15.03
N LYS A 69 -17.95 2.61 14.78
CA LYS A 69 -17.60 3.87 15.46
C LYS A 69 -17.56 3.68 16.98
N THR A 70 -16.55 4.27 17.60
CA THR A 70 -16.18 4.17 19.03
C THR A 70 -15.87 2.77 19.56
N LYS A 71 -15.95 1.71 18.75
CA LYS A 71 -15.56 0.36 19.17
C LYS A 71 -14.03 0.23 19.20
N PRO A 72 -13.47 -0.60 20.09
CA PRO A 72 -12.06 -0.94 20.05
C PRO A 72 -11.68 -1.59 18.72
N PHE A 73 -10.53 -1.23 18.15
CA PHE A 73 -10.03 -1.86 16.92
C PHE A 73 -9.88 -3.37 17.08
N ALA A 74 -9.35 -3.83 18.22
CA ALA A 74 -9.21 -5.25 18.53
C ALA A 74 -10.55 -6.01 18.62
N SER A 75 -11.69 -5.31 18.71
CA SER A 75 -13.01 -5.96 18.84
C SER A 75 -13.50 -6.66 17.57
N ILE A 76 -12.94 -6.32 16.39
CA ILE A 76 -13.27 -7.00 15.12
C ILE A 76 -12.47 -8.28 14.91
N PHE A 77 -11.50 -8.56 15.78
CA PHE A 77 -10.66 -9.75 15.75
C PHE A 77 -11.13 -10.80 16.77
N MET A 78 -10.69 -12.03 16.55
CA MET A 78 -10.89 -13.14 17.49
C MET A 78 -10.28 -12.80 18.86
N PRO A 79 -10.90 -13.23 19.97
CA PRO A 79 -10.42 -12.93 21.33
C PRO A 79 -8.95 -13.28 21.56
N GLU A 80 -8.49 -14.40 21.02
CA GLU A 80 -7.11 -14.90 21.10
C GLU A 80 -6.07 -13.95 20.47
N ASP A 81 -6.44 -13.17 19.46
CA ASP A 81 -5.52 -12.28 18.75
C ASP A 81 -5.38 -10.90 19.41
N ARG A 82 -6.30 -10.53 20.31
CA ARG A 82 -6.43 -9.16 20.84
C ARG A 82 -5.18 -8.67 21.55
N GLN A 83 -4.54 -9.52 22.35
CA GLN A 83 -3.33 -9.13 23.08
C GLN A 83 -2.14 -8.91 22.12
N GLY A 84 -2.04 -9.70 21.03
CA GLY A 84 -1.04 -9.50 20.00
C GLY A 84 -1.25 -8.20 19.24
N LEU A 85 -2.51 -7.89 18.92
CA LEU A 85 -2.90 -6.70 18.16
C LEU A 85 -2.55 -5.40 18.86
N THR A 86 -2.70 -5.30 20.19
CA THR A 86 -2.30 -4.09 20.93
C THR A 86 -0.82 -3.76 20.72
N ARG A 87 0.06 -4.77 20.68
CA ARG A 87 1.50 -4.54 20.42
C ARG A 87 1.74 -4.11 18.97
N ILE A 88 1.05 -4.76 18.03
CA ILE A 88 1.19 -4.48 16.59
C ILE A 88 0.73 -3.06 16.28
N ILE A 89 -0.44 -2.65 16.75
CA ILE A 89 -0.99 -1.31 16.46
C ILE A 89 -0.15 -0.20 17.10
N ASN A 90 0.39 -0.42 18.29
CA ASN A 90 1.31 0.52 18.93
C ASN A 90 2.64 0.66 18.18
N SER A 91 3.09 -0.39 17.47
CA SER A 91 4.27 -0.29 16.60
C SER A 91 4.04 0.61 15.38
N VAL A 92 2.80 0.73 14.89
CA VAL A 92 2.44 1.64 13.80
C VAL A 92 2.55 3.08 14.29
N ASP A 93 1.89 3.40 15.41
CA ASP A 93 1.88 4.74 15.99
C ASP A 93 3.27 5.24 16.43
N ARG A 94 4.04 4.40 17.12
CA ARG A 94 5.33 4.79 17.73
C ARG A 94 6.52 4.60 16.79
N GLY A 95 6.48 3.57 15.95
CA GLY A 95 7.61 3.16 15.12
C GLY A 95 7.60 3.77 13.71
N ASN A 96 6.56 4.54 13.38
CA ASN A 96 6.31 5.04 12.03
C ASN A 96 6.36 3.93 10.96
N SER A 97 6.01 2.71 11.35
CA SER A 97 6.02 1.56 10.46
C SER A 97 4.64 1.42 9.81
N VAL A 98 4.63 1.15 8.52
CA VAL A 98 3.43 0.62 7.87
C VAL A 98 3.31 -0.85 8.25
N VAL A 99 2.11 -1.30 8.61
CA VAL A 99 1.85 -2.71 8.96
C VAL A 99 0.75 -3.26 8.07
N ILE A 100 1.00 -4.42 7.49
CA ILE A 100 0.02 -5.19 6.73
C ILE A 100 -0.32 -6.46 7.51
N LEU A 101 -1.61 -6.65 7.77
CA LEU A 101 -2.16 -7.83 8.42
C LEU A 101 -2.79 -8.73 7.36
N ASP A 102 -2.33 -9.96 7.30
CA ASP A 102 -3.01 -11.03 6.58
C ASP A 102 -4.00 -11.68 7.56
N THR A 103 -5.28 -11.67 7.22
CA THR A 103 -6.35 -12.16 8.10
C THR A 103 -7.32 -13.07 7.35
N LEU A 104 -8.08 -13.85 8.11
CA LEU A 104 -9.21 -14.63 7.60
C LEU A 104 -10.48 -14.16 8.29
N ALA A 105 -11.41 -13.57 7.53
CA ALA A 105 -12.72 -13.18 8.04
C ALA A 105 -13.61 -14.42 8.13
N LYS A 106 -13.92 -14.85 9.36
CA LYS A 106 -14.69 -16.06 9.65
C LYS A 106 -16.06 -15.72 10.18
N ARG A 107 -17.08 -16.25 9.50
CA ARG A 107 -18.43 -16.33 10.05
C ARG A 107 -18.56 -17.53 11.01
N PRO A 108 -19.52 -17.50 11.96
CA PRO A 108 -19.82 -18.67 12.79
C PRO A 108 -20.12 -19.91 11.95
N GLY A 109 -19.47 -21.03 12.25
CA GLY A 109 -19.77 -22.35 11.68
C GLY A 109 -19.53 -22.54 10.18
N GLY A 110 -18.81 -21.62 9.50
CA GLY A 110 -18.62 -21.69 8.05
C GLY A 110 -17.19 -21.38 7.58
N SER A 111 -16.98 -21.47 6.27
CA SER A 111 -15.72 -21.04 5.63
C SER A 111 -15.50 -19.53 5.78
N GLY A 112 -14.23 -19.14 5.83
CA GLY A 112 -13.83 -17.74 5.86
C GLY A 112 -13.42 -17.20 4.49
N VAL A 113 -13.24 -15.88 4.39
CA VAL A 113 -12.65 -15.22 3.23
C VAL A 113 -11.33 -14.57 3.63
N SER A 114 -10.30 -14.68 2.78
CA SER A 114 -9.05 -13.95 2.99
C SER A 114 -9.31 -12.45 3.01
N PHE A 115 -8.67 -11.75 3.93
CA PHE A 115 -8.87 -10.33 4.18
C PHE A 115 -7.52 -9.68 4.50
N GLU A 116 -7.20 -8.56 3.86
CA GLU A 116 -5.96 -7.79 4.12
C GLU A 116 -6.33 -6.49 4.83
N ILE A 117 -5.60 -6.15 5.89
CA ILE A 117 -5.67 -4.82 6.53
C ILE A 117 -4.32 -4.14 6.37
N GLY A 118 -4.31 -2.93 5.83
CA GLY A 118 -3.16 -2.02 5.91
C GLY A 118 -3.38 -0.98 6.99
N LEU A 119 -2.36 -0.73 7.80
CA LEU A 119 -2.32 0.29 8.86
C LEU A 119 -1.15 1.24 8.60
N PHE A 120 -1.43 2.53 8.57
CA PHE A 120 -0.49 3.58 8.22
C PHE A 120 -0.54 4.70 9.28
N PRO A 121 0.62 5.16 9.79
CA PRO A 121 0.67 6.16 10.84
C PRO A 121 0.24 7.54 10.33
N LEU A 122 -0.34 8.34 11.22
CA LEU A 122 -0.66 9.75 11.03
C LEU A 122 -0.11 10.55 12.21
N ASP A 123 0.17 11.82 11.97
CA ASP A 123 0.64 12.74 13.00
C ASP A 123 -0.29 13.95 13.21
N GLY A 124 -0.07 14.71 14.29
CA GLY A 124 -0.72 16.00 14.52
C GLY A 124 -2.14 15.95 15.08
N GLY A 125 -2.55 14.87 15.76
CA GLY A 125 -3.85 14.81 16.42
C GLY A 125 -4.15 13.50 17.15
N PRO A 126 -5.37 13.35 17.70
CA PRO A 126 -5.82 12.13 18.39
C PRO A 126 -6.01 10.96 17.43
N THR A 127 -6.29 11.23 16.15
CA THR A 127 -6.30 10.22 15.09
C THR A 127 -4.88 9.92 14.67
N ARG A 128 -4.38 8.76 15.07
CA ARG A 128 -2.98 8.37 14.91
C ARG A 128 -2.75 7.38 13.77
N ILE A 129 -3.82 6.76 13.25
CA ILE A 129 -3.71 5.74 12.20
C ILE A 129 -4.84 5.92 11.19
N ILE A 130 -4.49 5.86 9.91
CA ILE A 130 -5.41 5.54 8.82
C ILE A 130 -5.19 4.09 8.41
N GLY A 131 -6.28 3.37 8.13
CA GLY A 131 -6.19 2.02 7.63
C GLY A 131 -7.16 1.76 6.50
N VAL A 132 -6.96 0.64 5.81
CA VAL A 132 -7.89 0.09 4.83
C VAL A 132 -8.01 -1.40 5.07
N GLY A 133 -9.23 -1.93 5.02
CA GLY A 133 -9.49 -3.37 5.15
C GLY A 133 -10.36 -3.88 4.01
N SER A 134 -9.86 -4.90 3.30
CA SER A 134 -10.54 -5.42 2.11
C SER A 134 -10.46 -6.95 2.01
N ALA A 135 -11.57 -7.57 1.61
CA ALA A 135 -11.65 -8.99 1.30
C ALA A 135 -11.14 -9.26 -0.12
N PHE A 136 -10.45 -10.39 -0.33
CA PHE A 136 -9.96 -10.79 -1.65
C PHE A 136 -11.06 -11.32 -2.59
N SER A 137 -12.22 -11.65 -2.03
CA SER A 137 -13.42 -11.99 -2.78
C SER A 137 -14.65 -11.43 -2.06
N SER A 138 -15.79 -11.42 -2.74
CA SER A 138 -17.06 -10.97 -2.16
C SER A 138 -17.91 -12.19 -1.79
N PRO A 139 -17.80 -12.74 -0.57
CA PRO A 139 -18.65 -13.84 -0.19
C PRO A 139 -20.08 -13.34 0.01
N GLU A 140 -21.06 -14.17 -0.33
CA GLU A 140 -22.47 -13.81 -0.25
C GLU A 140 -22.88 -13.41 1.17
N TRP A 141 -22.29 -14.01 2.20
CA TRP A 141 -22.64 -13.75 3.60
C TRP A 141 -22.14 -12.41 4.17
N LEU A 142 -21.25 -11.68 3.49
CA LEU A 142 -20.67 -10.44 4.02
C LEU A 142 -21.76 -9.37 4.14
N GLY A 143 -21.91 -8.78 5.33
CA GLY A 143 -22.99 -7.83 5.63
C GLY A 143 -24.32 -8.47 6.05
N MET A 144 -24.45 -9.80 5.93
CA MET A 144 -25.62 -10.54 6.42
C MET A 144 -25.31 -11.31 7.70
N ILE A 145 -24.11 -11.88 7.81
CA ILE A 145 -23.67 -12.65 8.98
C ILE A 145 -22.41 -11.99 9.57
N PRO A 146 -22.41 -11.65 10.88
CA PRO A 146 -21.24 -11.01 11.48
C PRO A 146 -20.06 -11.98 11.48
N ALA A 147 -18.93 -11.50 10.98
CA ALA A 147 -17.67 -12.23 10.98
C ALA A 147 -16.69 -11.62 11.98
N MET A 148 -15.66 -12.40 12.33
CA MET A 148 -14.51 -11.95 13.10
C MET A 148 -13.24 -12.26 12.32
N LEU A 149 -12.23 -11.41 12.46
CA LEU A 149 -10.94 -11.61 11.82
C LEU A 149 -10.06 -12.51 12.68
N GLU A 150 -9.57 -13.59 12.07
CA GLU A 150 -8.48 -14.39 12.61
C GLU A 150 -7.17 -13.89 11.99
N LEU A 151 -6.20 -13.52 12.83
CA LEU A 151 -4.89 -13.07 12.38
C LEU A 151 -4.08 -14.25 11.84
N ARG A 152 -3.57 -14.13 10.61
CA ARG A 152 -2.79 -15.16 9.92
C ARG A 152 -1.34 -14.77 9.66
N GLY A 153 -1.07 -13.49 9.56
CA GLY A 153 0.27 -12.98 9.33
C GLY A 153 0.38 -11.49 9.58
N VAL A 154 1.60 -11.05 9.89
CA VAL A 154 1.94 -9.65 10.13
C VAL A 154 3.18 -9.33 9.29
N ARG A 155 3.13 -8.23 8.54
CA ARG A 155 4.25 -7.74 7.73
C ARG A 155 4.51 -6.27 8.08
N HIS A 156 5.69 -6.01 8.63
CA HIS A 156 6.17 -4.65 8.86
C HIS A 156 6.87 -4.13 7.61
N MET A 157 6.53 -2.92 7.21
CA MET A 157 7.14 -2.22 6.10
C MET A 157 7.72 -0.91 6.62
N ASN A 158 9.05 -0.78 6.51
CA ASN A 158 9.71 0.49 6.74
C ASN A 158 9.73 1.26 5.40
N PRO A 159 8.95 2.35 5.27
CA PRO A 159 8.86 3.11 4.03
C PRO A 159 10.17 3.78 3.63
N ASP A 160 11.10 4.01 4.58
CA ASP A 160 12.36 4.70 4.33
C ASP A 160 13.55 3.73 4.12
N ALA A 161 13.37 2.43 4.41
CA ALA A 161 14.42 1.43 4.27
C ALA A 161 14.91 1.24 2.81
N GLY A 162 14.06 1.55 1.82
CA GLY A 162 14.40 1.41 0.39
C GLY A 162 15.37 2.46 -0.16
N LEU A 163 15.52 3.61 0.50
CA LEU A 163 16.37 4.71 0.00
C LEU A 163 17.82 4.61 0.50
N ALA A 164 18.06 4.03 1.67
CA ALA A 164 19.41 3.87 2.22
C ALA A 164 20.29 2.96 1.33
N PHE A 165 19.71 1.90 0.75
CA PHE A 165 20.43 1.00 -0.17
C PHE A 165 20.68 1.61 -1.56
N LEU A 166 20.00 2.70 -1.93
CA LEU A 166 20.24 3.42 -3.18
C LEU A 166 21.35 4.48 -3.01
N GLN A 167 21.46 5.11 -1.85
CA GLN A 167 22.49 6.11 -1.57
C GLN A 167 23.91 5.51 -1.52
N ASN A 168 24.02 4.24 -1.13
CA ASN A 168 25.29 3.53 -0.97
C ASN A 168 25.63 2.59 -2.14
N ARG A 169 25.07 2.80 -3.34
CA ARG A 169 25.67 2.20 -4.53
C ARG A 169 26.90 3.03 -4.89
N PRO A 170 28.14 2.55 -4.68
CA PRO A 170 29.26 3.11 -5.42
C PRO A 170 28.86 3.06 -6.88
N SER A 171 29.02 4.17 -7.60
CA SER A 171 28.96 4.15 -9.05
C SER A 171 29.93 3.07 -9.50
N ILE A 172 29.40 1.93 -9.98
CA ILE A 172 30.25 0.92 -10.58
C ILE A 172 30.77 1.59 -11.86
N PRO A 173 32.06 1.95 -11.94
CA PRO A 173 32.58 2.39 -13.21
C PRO A 173 32.37 1.23 -14.16
N ILE A 174 31.55 1.46 -15.18
CA ILE A 174 31.40 0.49 -16.26
C ILE A 174 32.82 0.36 -16.81
N LEU A 175 33.45 -0.80 -16.59
CA LEU A 175 34.71 -1.15 -17.22
C LEU A 175 34.42 -1.16 -18.71
N ARG A 176 34.59 0.00 -19.37
CA ARG A 176 34.74 0.06 -20.80
C ARG A 176 35.88 -0.89 -21.09
N ARG A 177 35.55 -2.00 -21.74
CA ARG A 177 36.51 -3.02 -22.13
C ARG A 177 37.68 -2.28 -22.78
N ARG A 178 38.83 -2.28 -22.11
CA ARG A 178 40.07 -1.68 -22.60
C ARG A 178 40.60 -2.61 -23.68
N ASN A 179 39.97 -2.54 -24.86
CA ASN A 179 40.38 -3.09 -26.14
C ASN A 179 39.39 -2.60 -27.21
N ASP A 180 39.28 -1.28 -27.35
CA ASP A 180 38.72 -0.69 -28.57
C ASP A 180 39.71 0.35 -29.08
N THR A 181 40.86 -0.16 -29.50
CA THR A 181 41.70 0.48 -30.51
C THR A 181 41.21 0.11 -31.92
N ASP A 182 39.91 -0.10 -32.10
CA ASP A 182 39.34 -0.27 -33.43
C ASP A 182 38.37 0.88 -33.73
N ASP A 183 38.77 1.68 -34.71
CA ASP A 183 38.24 3.00 -35.04
C ASP A 183 36.86 2.93 -35.75
N ARG A 184 36.01 1.92 -35.44
CA ARG A 184 34.91 1.52 -36.34
C ARG A 184 33.62 0.95 -35.71
N ILE A 185 33.30 1.16 -34.43
CA ILE A 185 31.95 0.79 -33.95
C ILE A 185 30.92 1.88 -34.30
N GLN A 186 30.37 1.81 -35.51
CA GLN A 186 29.15 2.51 -35.88
C GLN A 186 27.95 1.89 -35.13
N ASN A 187 27.33 2.66 -34.22
CA ASN A 187 26.01 2.36 -33.66
C ASN A 187 24.99 2.16 -34.80
N ARG A 188 24.73 0.90 -35.16
CA ARG A 188 23.78 0.50 -36.20
C ARG A 188 22.66 -0.29 -35.56
N LEU A 189 21.61 0.42 -35.13
CA LEU A 189 20.33 -0.22 -34.85
C LEU A 189 19.68 -0.64 -36.17
N HIS A 190 19.19 -1.88 -36.19
CA HIS A 190 18.40 -2.41 -37.30
C HIS A 190 16.92 -2.33 -36.93
N VAL A 191 16.12 -1.74 -37.81
CA VAL A 191 14.66 -1.81 -37.71
C VAL A 191 14.22 -3.16 -38.28
N ILE A 192 13.56 -3.97 -37.46
CA ILE A 192 12.90 -5.19 -37.91
C ILE A 192 11.53 -4.76 -38.45
N ASP A 193 11.31 -4.99 -39.74
CA ASP A 193 10.01 -4.68 -40.36
C ASP A 193 8.97 -5.78 -40.03
N GLY A 194 7.69 -5.45 -40.13
CA GLY A 194 6.53 -6.25 -39.67
C GLY A 194 6.36 -7.64 -40.31
N ASN A 195 7.29 -8.07 -41.16
CA ASN A 195 7.38 -9.41 -41.74
C ASN A 195 8.63 -10.19 -41.27
N GLY A 196 9.31 -9.75 -40.20
CA GLY A 196 10.42 -10.46 -39.58
C GLY A 196 11.74 -10.43 -40.33
N LYS A 197 11.89 -9.54 -41.34
CA LYS A 197 13.15 -9.32 -42.06
C LYS A 197 13.91 -8.14 -41.45
N LEU A 198 15.20 -8.33 -41.20
CA LEU A 198 16.12 -7.28 -40.75
C LEU A 198 16.31 -6.25 -41.87
N GLY A 199 15.85 -5.02 -41.65
CA GLY A 199 16.05 -3.90 -42.55
C GLY A 199 17.46 -3.31 -42.49
N PRO A 200 17.85 -2.47 -43.47
CA PRO A 200 19.17 -1.86 -43.53
C PRO A 200 19.41 -0.94 -42.33
N ALA A 201 20.54 -1.11 -41.64
CA ALA A 201 20.89 -0.27 -40.50
C ALA A 201 21.12 1.18 -40.92
N ARG A 202 20.49 2.12 -40.20
CA ARG A 202 20.68 3.57 -40.35
C ARG A 202 21.18 4.17 -39.03
N ALA A 203 22.14 5.07 -39.13
CA ALA A 203 22.59 5.86 -37.99
C ALA A 203 21.53 6.94 -37.69
N ILE A 204 20.89 6.87 -36.53
CA ILE A 204 19.91 7.87 -36.11
C ILE A 204 20.67 9.04 -35.49
N ARG A 205 20.69 10.20 -36.18
CA ARG A 205 21.13 11.47 -35.59
C ARG A 205 19.91 12.17 -34.98
N ALA A 206 19.90 12.23 -33.65
CA ALA A 206 19.04 13.05 -32.80
C ALA A 206 17.51 12.84 -32.93
N PHE A 207 16.86 12.56 -31.80
CA PHE A 207 15.41 12.62 -31.69
C PHE A 207 14.96 14.09 -31.76
N ARG A 208 14.05 14.41 -32.69
CA ARG A 208 13.30 15.66 -32.69
C ARG A 208 11.89 15.35 -32.17
N ILE A 209 11.54 15.94 -31.03
CA ILE A 209 10.17 15.92 -30.52
C ILE A 209 9.33 16.77 -31.46
N VAL A 210 8.24 16.19 -31.97
CA VAL A 210 7.25 16.90 -32.78
C VAL A 210 5.98 16.96 -31.96
N ASP A 211 5.62 18.15 -31.48
CA ASP A 211 4.29 18.44 -30.96
C ASP A 211 3.30 18.54 -32.12
N GLY A 212 2.17 17.85 -32.00
CA GLY A 212 1.03 17.98 -32.90
C GLY A 212 0.14 16.74 -32.79
N GLY A 213 -1.17 16.83 -32.64
CA GLY A 213 -2.12 17.92 -32.72
C GLY A 213 -3.49 17.24 -32.85
N LYS A 214 -4.52 17.79 -32.20
CA LYS A 214 -5.89 17.23 -32.19
C LYS A 214 -6.38 16.86 -33.59
N LYS A 215 -6.98 15.68 -33.70
CA LYS A 215 -8.33 15.48 -34.26
C LYS A 215 -9.04 14.39 -33.48
#